data_AF-A0A317SXD8-F1
#
_entry.id   AF-A0A317SXD8-F1
#
_cell.length_a   1.000
_cell.length_b   1.000
_cell.length_c   1.000
_cell.angle_alpha   90.00
_cell.angle_beta   90.00
_cell.angle_gamma   90.00
#
_symmetry.space_group_name_H-M   'P 1'
#
loop_
_entity.id
_entity.type
_entity.pdbx_description
1 polymer ?
#
loop_
_entity_poly.entity_id
_entity_poly.type
_entity_poly.pdbx_seq_one_letter_code
_entity_poly.pdbx_strand_id
1 'polypeptide(L)'
;MLASRLLPFHIISPRTPTLHFLQRALLSKCNSPTVYSNFFKKYNFERYTFEPGNPPEEEFQRLAKARQWGAKSTDKHHKLLHRALRLAEFFERFQGGEGKVGEYRYSPDAESSVEFRRLCTVKGWGEGRIAVVRKEYDELTGVASQSEEGGASDSEGNQEKERVLEGHTAIARFFVKNQCPGYSYGYRSSEVEFRELSKVRKVMWKERTGDRKRRGTYEKTEEYESLHREFEVAIEECFDAFLGVERHSVEEREIRPWETLAELLKVGKPPMERPQAVEVIKKIHVNIYDLIGLFEIQRSPSSNTLQRLLTTESHRVQKLRFPNPVILAAYSALTRQVYNLDHAKESGTLVLLLQRLRSHFREFNSFVKNTMRGSLGGDIFMELSPKRARKILREEFPREWEMLDKEISKKK
;
A
#
# COMPACT_ATOMS: atom_id res chain seq x y z
N MET A 1 -72.04 -43.11 -14.23
CA MET A 1 -70.74 -42.49 -14.59
C MET A 1 -70.85 -40.98 -14.43
N LEU A 2 -69.74 -40.38 -13.97
CA LEU A 2 -69.44 -38.94 -13.84
C LEU A 2 -70.17 -38.12 -12.74
N ALA A 3 -69.39 -37.78 -11.70
CA ALA A 3 -69.55 -36.55 -10.93
C ALA A 3 -68.17 -36.11 -10.40
N SER A 4 -67.59 -35.07 -11.00
CA SER A 4 -66.39 -34.38 -10.53
C SER A 4 -66.79 -33.31 -9.52
N ARG A 5 -66.22 -33.36 -8.31
CA ARG A 5 -66.33 -32.32 -7.28
C ARG A 5 -65.01 -31.58 -7.15
N LEU A 6 -65.08 -30.25 -7.28
CA LEU A 6 -64.04 -29.28 -6.96
C LEU A 6 -64.03 -28.99 -5.46
N LEU A 7 -62.85 -28.96 -4.83
CA LEU A 7 -62.42 -28.19 -3.65
C LEU A 7 -60.89 -28.42 -3.46
N PRO A 8 -60.14 -27.65 -2.64
CA PRO A 8 -59.79 -26.24 -2.78
C PRO A 8 -58.24 -26.03 -2.82
N PHE A 9 -57.79 -24.87 -3.30
CA PHE A 9 -56.36 -24.50 -3.25
C PHE A 9 -55.91 -24.24 -1.80
N HIS A 10 -54.93 -25.03 -1.33
CA HIS A 10 -54.16 -24.70 -0.14
C HIS A 10 -53.16 -23.58 -0.45
N ILE A 11 -53.35 -22.43 0.18
CA ILE A 11 -52.35 -21.37 0.29
C ILE A 11 -51.23 -21.91 1.19
N ILE A 12 -50.10 -22.27 0.58
CA ILE A 12 -48.86 -22.56 1.30
C ILE A 12 -48.26 -21.21 1.71
N SER A 13 -48.46 -20.84 2.97
CA SER A 13 -47.75 -19.73 3.61
C SER A 13 -46.28 -20.14 3.81
N PRO A 14 -45.28 -19.40 3.30
CA PRO A 14 -43.88 -19.71 3.55
C PRO A 14 -43.54 -19.40 5.01
N ARG A 15 -43.12 -20.43 5.74
CA ARG A 15 -42.58 -20.37 7.11
C ARG A 15 -41.33 -19.49 7.14
N THR A 16 -41.49 -18.33 7.79
CA THR A 16 -40.53 -17.43 8.44
C THR A 16 -39.06 -17.88 8.59
N PRO A 17 -38.16 -17.30 7.76
CA PRO A 17 -36.77 -16.98 8.13
C PRO A 17 -36.57 -15.46 8.32
N THR A 18 -37.53 -14.64 7.87
CA THR A 18 -37.46 -13.17 7.76
C THR A 18 -37.41 -12.46 9.11
N LEU A 19 -38.04 -13.04 10.14
CA LEU A 19 -38.11 -12.44 11.48
C LEU A 19 -36.77 -12.48 12.23
N HIS A 20 -35.96 -13.52 12.04
CA HIS A 20 -34.63 -13.61 12.66
C HIS A 20 -33.60 -12.67 12.03
N PHE A 21 -33.78 -12.32 10.75
CA PHE A 21 -32.89 -11.41 10.02
C PHE A 21 -33.13 -9.95 10.42
N LEU A 22 -34.39 -9.51 10.49
CA LEU A 22 -34.76 -8.17 10.95
C LEU A 22 -34.34 -7.93 12.40
N GLN A 23 -34.40 -8.96 13.25
CA GLN A 23 -34.01 -8.86 14.66
C GLN A 23 -32.48 -8.87 14.88
N ARG A 24 -31.70 -9.42 13.94
CA ARG A 24 -30.21 -9.40 13.99
C ARG A 24 -29.58 -8.18 13.34
N ALA A 25 -30.16 -7.66 12.24
CA ALA A 25 -29.71 -6.39 11.64
C ALA A 25 -29.83 -5.20 12.61
N LEU A 26 -30.67 -5.33 13.65
CA LEU A 26 -30.81 -4.34 14.74
C LEU A 26 -29.72 -4.43 15.84
N LEU A 27 -28.84 -5.43 15.82
CA LEU A 27 -27.86 -5.66 16.90
C LEU A 27 -26.46 -5.07 16.66
N SER A 28 -26.17 -4.54 15.47
CA SER A 28 -24.94 -3.82 15.19
C SER A 28 -25.23 -2.32 15.11
N LYS A 29 -25.10 -1.62 16.26
CA LYS A 29 -25.52 -0.22 16.39
C LYS A 29 -24.51 0.81 15.86
N CYS A 30 -23.24 0.45 15.63
CA CYS A 30 -22.19 1.45 15.41
C CYS A 30 -21.62 1.48 13.97
N ASN A 31 -21.27 0.34 13.36
CA ASN A 31 -20.58 0.32 12.06
C ASN A 31 -21.35 -0.44 10.97
N SER A 32 -22.44 -1.14 11.29
CA SER A 32 -23.29 -1.79 10.26
C SER A 32 -23.70 -0.87 9.13
N PRO A 33 -24.13 0.38 9.35
CA PRO A 33 -24.45 1.30 8.27
C PRO A 33 -23.28 1.51 7.29
N THR A 34 -22.05 1.58 7.82
CA THR A 34 -20.83 1.76 7.01
C THR A 34 -20.45 0.50 6.26
N VAL A 35 -20.48 -0.67 6.92
CA VAL A 35 -20.16 -1.97 6.31
C VAL A 35 -21.12 -2.29 5.18
N TYR A 36 -22.41 -2.09 5.43
CA TYR A 36 -23.47 -2.18 4.44
C TYR A 36 -23.22 -1.21 3.27
N SER A 37 -23.01 0.08 3.55
CA SER A 37 -22.74 1.07 2.51
C SER A 37 -21.53 0.71 1.65
N ASN A 38 -20.44 0.25 2.27
CA ASN A 38 -19.23 -0.18 1.59
C ASN A 38 -19.45 -1.42 0.72
N PHE A 39 -20.31 -2.36 1.14
CA PHE A 39 -20.68 -3.50 0.30
C PHE A 39 -21.40 -3.04 -0.96
N PHE A 40 -22.45 -2.23 -0.82
CA PHE A 40 -23.29 -1.83 -1.95
C PHE A 40 -22.61 -0.84 -2.91
N LYS A 41 -21.83 0.11 -2.39
CA LYS A 41 -21.07 1.07 -3.21
C LYS A 41 -20.12 0.38 -4.20
N LYS A 42 -19.57 -0.79 -3.86
CA LYS A 42 -18.73 -1.59 -4.79
C LYS A 42 -19.47 -2.04 -6.04
N TYR A 43 -20.80 -2.09 -5.97
CA TYR A 43 -21.64 -2.51 -7.08
C TYR A 43 -22.32 -1.35 -7.82
N ASN A 44 -22.08 -0.08 -7.44
CA ASN A 44 -22.65 1.08 -8.12
C ASN A 44 -22.36 1.07 -9.63
N PHE A 45 -23.39 1.33 -10.43
CA PHE A 45 -23.32 1.47 -11.89
C PHE A 45 -24.51 2.29 -12.40
N GLU A 46 -24.56 2.57 -13.71
CA GLU A 46 -25.56 3.47 -14.30
C GLU A 46 -27.02 3.16 -13.90
N ARG A 47 -27.39 1.87 -13.76
CA ARG A 47 -28.77 1.44 -13.41
C ARG A 47 -28.97 1.10 -11.93
N TYR A 48 -27.97 1.32 -11.08
CA TYR A 48 -28.06 1.08 -9.65
C TYR A 48 -27.10 1.98 -8.89
N THR A 49 -27.65 2.82 -8.02
CA THR A 49 -26.88 3.63 -7.08
C THR A 49 -27.37 3.31 -5.69
N PHE A 50 -26.45 2.94 -4.80
CA PHE A 50 -26.74 2.69 -3.40
C PHE A 50 -27.53 3.85 -2.76
N GLU A 51 -28.68 3.53 -2.17
CA GLU A 51 -29.52 4.49 -1.45
C GLU A 51 -29.43 4.27 0.07
N PRO A 52 -28.89 5.23 0.83
CA PRO A 52 -28.90 5.15 2.28
C PRO A 52 -30.34 5.30 2.79
N GLY A 53 -30.79 4.39 3.66
CA GLY A 53 -32.11 4.43 4.27
C GLY A 53 -32.96 3.18 4.01
N ASN A 54 -32.70 2.46 2.92
CA ASN A 54 -33.35 1.19 2.65
C ASN A 54 -32.80 0.09 3.58
N PRO A 55 -33.65 -0.83 4.10
CA PRO A 55 -33.21 -2.04 4.77
C PRO A 55 -32.24 -2.86 3.90
N PRO A 56 -31.22 -3.51 4.48
CA PRO A 56 -30.20 -4.17 3.68
C PRO A 56 -30.69 -5.24 2.70
N GLU A 57 -31.75 -5.96 3.07
CA GLU A 57 -32.35 -6.96 2.20
C GLU A 57 -33.07 -6.32 1.01
N GLU A 58 -33.83 -5.25 1.24
CA GLU A 58 -34.53 -4.54 0.18
C GLU A 58 -33.55 -3.94 -0.83
N GLU A 59 -32.45 -3.38 -0.33
CA GLU A 59 -31.39 -2.86 -1.18
C GLU A 59 -30.64 -3.98 -1.93
N PHE A 60 -30.46 -5.15 -1.30
CA PHE A 60 -29.92 -6.33 -1.98
C PHE A 60 -30.81 -6.79 -3.12
N GLN A 61 -32.14 -6.87 -2.90
CA GLN A 61 -33.09 -7.22 -3.95
C GLN A 61 -33.07 -6.21 -5.10
N ARG A 62 -32.94 -4.91 -4.78
CA ARG A 62 -32.82 -3.83 -5.77
C ARG A 62 -31.56 -3.99 -6.62
N LEU A 63 -30.41 -4.26 -5.98
CA LEU A 63 -29.15 -4.56 -6.65
C LEU A 63 -29.26 -5.81 -7.53
N ALA A 64 -29.78 -6.92 -6.99
CA ALA A 64 -29.91 -8.18 -7.71
C ALA A 64 -30.80 -8.04 -8.95
N LYS A 65 -31.92 -7.30 -8.83
CA LYS A 65 -32.82 -6.96 -9.94
C LYS A 65 -32.11 -6.10 -10.99
N ALA A 66 -31.41 -5.04 -10.58
CA ALA A 66 -30.71 -4.15 -11.50
C ALA A 66 -29.59 -4.87 -12.26
N ARG A 67 -28.86 -5.76 -11.58
CA ARG A 67 -27.81 -6.60 -12.18
C ARG A 67 -28.33 -7.81 -12.96
N GLN A 68 -29.64 -8.08 -12.88
CA GLN A 68 -30.27 -9.26 -13.49
C GLN A 68 -29.57 -10.57 -13.06
N TRP A 69 -29.20 -10.68 -11.79
CA TRP A 69 -28.54 -11.87 -11.29
C TRP A 69 -29.48 -13.07 -11.32
N GLY A 70 -29.03 -14.16 -11.94
CA GLY A 70 -29.69 -15.46 -11.82
C GLY A 70 -29.57 -16.03 -10.40
N ALA A 71 -30.43 -16.99 -10.05
CA ALA A 71 -30.57 -17.52 -8.68
C ALA A 71 -29.23 -17.90 -8.01
N LYS A 72 -28.31 -18.55 -8.74
CA LYS A 72 -26.97 -18.92 -8.23
C LYS A 72 -26.12 -17.69 -7.86
N SER A 73 -26.16 -16.65 -8.69
CA SER A 73 -25.40 -15.41 -8.45
C SER A 73 -25.99 -14.64 -7.28
N THR A 74 -27.33 -14.55 -7.22
CA THR A 74 -28.05 -13.93 -6.12
C THR A 74 -27.70 -14.60 -4.79
N ASP A 75 -27.78 -15.93 -4.70
CA ASP A 75 -27.41 -16.69 -3.49
C ASP A 75 -25.94 -16.46 -3.10
N LYS A 76 -25.02 -16.49 -4.07
CA LYS A 76 -23.59 -16.22 -3.82
C LYS A 76 -23.36 -14.82 -3.23
N HIS A 77 -23.92 -13.78 -3.84
CA HIS A 77 -23.72 -12.41 -3.39
C HIS A 77 -24.46 -12.14 -2.07
N HIS A 78 -25.57 -12.83 -1.82
CA HIS A 78 -26.30 -12.76 -0.56
C HIS A 78 -25.48 -13.35 0.59
N LYS A 79 -24.83 -14.50 0.35
CA LYS A 79 -23.85 -15.08 1.28
C LYS A 79 -22.66 -14.15 1.55
N LEU A 80 -22.17 -13.42 0.54
CA LEU A 80 -21.10 -12.43 0.72
C LEU A 80 -21.55 -11.25 1.59
N LEU A 81 -22.76 -10.73 1.37
CA LEU A 81 -23.34 -9.67 2.21
C LEU A 81 -23.46 -10.15 3.66
N HIS A 82 -24.05 -11.33 3.86
CA HIS A 82 -24.17 -11.95 5.18
C HIS A 82 -22.83 -12.11 5.88
N ARG A 83 -21.82 -12.61 5.17
CA ARG A 83 -20.47 -12.76 5.70
C ARG A 83 -19.86 -11.43 6.12
N ALA A 84 -20.02 -10.38 5.32
CA ALA A 84 -19.53 -9.04 5.67
C ALA A 84 -20.18 -8.51 6.96
N LEU A 85 -21.49 -8.71 7.11
CA LEU A 85 -22.22 -8.33 8.33
C LEU A 85 -21.74 -9.12 9.56
N ARG A 86 -21.55 -10.45 9.42
CA ARG A 86 -21.03 -11.29 10.50
C ARG A 86 -19.62 -10.91 10.94
N LEU A 87 -18.75 -10.58 9.99
CA LEU A 87 -17.40 -10.12 10.31
C LEU A 87 -17.43 -8.79 11.06
N ALA A 88 -18.31 -7.87 10.67
CA ALA A 88 -18.51 -6.63 11.41
C ALA A 88 -19.00 -6.89 12.84
N GLU A 89 -20.04 -7.73 13.02
CA GLU A 89 -20.53 -8.15 14.34
C GLU A 89 -19.41 -8.75 15.19
N PHE A 90 -18.58 -9.60 14.60
CA PHE A 90 -17.42 -10.20 15.25
C PHE A 90 -16.45 -9.14 15.79
N PHE A 91 -16.04 -8.16 14.96
CA PHE A 91 -15.13 -7.11 15.41
C PHE A 91 -15.76 -6.18 16.44
N GLU A 92 -17.03 -5.85 16.27
CA GLU A 92 -17.78 -4.97 17.18
C GLU A 92 -17.88 -5.54 18.59
N ARG A 93 -17.98 -6.86 18.75
CA ARG A 93 -17.98 -7.52 20.07
C ARG A 93 -16.73 -7.25 20.90
N PHE A 94 -15.63 -6.85 20.26
CA PHE A 94 -14.39 -6.52 20.94
C PHE A 94 -14.14 -5.02 21.09
N GLN A 95 -15.07 -4.17 20.66
CA GLN A 95 -14.95 -2.74 20.92
C GLN A 95 -15.04 -2.47 22.42
N GLY A 96 -14.10 -1.68 22.93
CA GLY A 96 -14.10 -1.28 24.34
C GLY A 96 -15.13 -0.18 24.58
N GLY A 97 -15.62 -0.06 25.83
CA GLY A 97 -16.23 1.19 26.28
C GLY A 97 -15.15 2.25 26.52
N GLU A 98 -15.48 3.52 26.26
CA GLU A 98 -14.56 4.66 26.36
C GLU A 98 -13.75 4.65 27.67
N GLY A 99 -12.43 4.86 27.57
CA GLY A 99 -11.57 5.15 28.72
C GLY A 99 -10.77 3.98 29.31
N LYS A 100 -10.69 2.83 28.64
CA LYS A 100 -9.76 1.74 29.03
C LYS A 100 -8.58 1.63 28.07
N VAL A 101 -7.37 1.51 28.62
CA VAL A 101 -6.15 1.17 27.86
C VAL A 101 -6.38 -0.13 27.08
N GLY A 102 -6.14 -0.13 25.77
CA GLY A 102 -6.50 -1.23 24.85
C GLY A 102 -7.84 -1.06 24.12
N GLU A 103 -8.25 0.18 23.88
CA GLU A 103 -9.49 0.49 23.17
C GLU A 103 -9.35 0.16 21.67
N TYR A 104 -9.96 -0.95 21.31
CA TYR A 104 -10.11 -1.36 19.93
C TYR A 104 -11.37 -0.70 19.35
N ARG A 105 -11.24 -0.02 18.21
CA ARG A 105 -12.35 0.56 17.46
C ARG A 105 -12.33 0.04 16.04
N TYR A 106 -13.35 -0.73 15.65
CA TYR A 106 -13.40 -1.37 14.34
C TYR A 106 -13.33 -0.36 13.18
N SER A 107 -12.53 -0.64 12.17
CA SER A 107 -12.44 0.11 10.92
C SER A 107 -13.05 -0.71 9.77
N PRO A 108 -14.27 -0.39 9.30
CA PRO A 108 -14.93 -1.13 8.24
C PRO A 108 -14.34 -0.91 6.83
N ASP A 109 -13.38 0.01 6.71
CA ASP A 109 -12.66 0.28 5.45
C ASP A 109 -11.39 -0.58 5.30
N ALA A 110 -10.91 -1.16 6.41
CA ALA A 110 -9.75 -2.04 6.40
C ALA A 110 -10.13 -3.46 5.94
N GLU A 111 -9.14 -4.17 5.38
CA GLU A 111 -9.31 -5.60 5.09
C GLU A 111 -9.48 -6.39 6.40
N SER A 112 -10.38 -7.38 6.41
CA SER A 112 -10.73 -8.12 7.64
C SER A 112 -9.53 -8.84 8.28
N SER A 113 -8.57 -9.30 7.48
CA SER A 113 -7.35 -9.97 7.94
C SER A 113 -6.41 -9.00 8.69
N VAL A 114 -6.25 -7.79 8.14
CA VAL A 114 -5.52 -6.68 8.74
C VAL A 114 -6.18 -6.27 10.05
N GLU A 115 -7.50 -6.17 10.02
CA GLU A 115 -8.29 -5.74 11.14
C GLU A 115 -8.27 -6.74 12.30
N PHE A 116 -8.26 -8.04 11.99
CA PHE A 116 -8.04 -9.11 12.97
C PHE A 116 -6.66 -9.02 13.64
N ARG A 117 -5.59 -8.79 12.87
CA ARG A 117 -4.25 -8.58 13.46
C ARG A 117 -4.21 -7.36 14.37
N ARG A 118 -4.85 -6.27 13.94
CA ARG A 118 -4.95 -5.05 14.75
C ARG A 118 -5.72 -5.30 16.04
N LEU A 119 -6.81 -6.06 15.98
CA LEU A 119 -7.57 -6.50 17.15
C LEU A 119 -6.67 -7.26 18.13
N CYS A 120 -5.95 -8.29 17.67
CA CYS A 120 -5.05 -9.07 18.53
C CYS A 120 -3.98 -8.20 19.20
N THR A 121 -3.41 -7.27 18.43
CA THR A 121 -2.36 -6.35 18.90
C THR A 121 -2.89 -5.38 19.95
N VAL A 122 -4.01 -4.70 19.66
CA VAL A 122 -4.60 -3.71 20.57
C VAL A 122 -5.09 -4.34 21.86
N LYS A 123 -5.60 -5.58 21.79
CA LYS A 123 -6.07 -6.32 22.97
C LYS A 123 -4.96 -7.01 23.76
N GLY A 124 -3.73 -7.07 23.23
CA GLY A 124 -2.59 -7.70 23.89
C GLY A 124 -2.85 -9.16 24.27
N TRP A 125 -3.58 -9.91 23.43
CA TRP A 125 -3.92 -11.29 23.74
C TRP A 125 -2.71 -12.21 23.59
N GLY A 126 -2.55 -13.15 24.52
CA GLY A 126 -1.60 -14.25 24.39
C GLY A 126 -2.04 -15.27 23.34
N GLU A 127 -1.10 -16.13 22.92
CA GLU A 127 -1.27 -17.10 21.82
C GLU A 127 -2.52 -17.98 21.97
N GLY A 128 -2.79 -18.50 23.18
CA GLY A 128 -3.97 -19.34 23.42
C GLY A 128 -5.30 -18.62 23.14
N ARG A 129 -5.42 -17.35 23.52
CA ARG A 129 -6.63 -16.57 23.24
C ARG A 129 -6.71 -16.16 21.76
N ILE A 130 -5.57 -15.85 21.14
CA ILE A 130 -5.51 -15.59 19.69
C ILE A 130 -5.99 -16.82 18.92
N ALA A 131 -5.58 -18.04 19.30
CA ALA A 131 -6.00 -19.27 18.63
C ALA A 131 -7.53 -19.49 18.69
N VAL A 132 -8.14 -19.30 19.86
CA VAL A 132 -9.60 -19.41 20.03
C VAL A 132 -10.35 -18.41 19.16
N VAL A 133 -9.92 -17.14 19.20
CA VAL A 133 -10.60 -16.06 18.45
C VAL A 133 -10.33 -16.18 16.95
N ARG A 134 -9.18 -16.72 16.56
CA ARG A 134 -8.81 -17.02 15.17
C ARG A 134 -9.72 -18.10 14.59
N LYS A 135 -10.00 -19.17 15.32
CA LYS A 135 -10.91 -20.22 14.86
C LYS A 135 -12.29 -19.64 14.49
N GLU A 136 -12.85 -18.80 15.35
CA GLU A 136 -14.14 -18.11 15.07
C GLU A 136 -14.04 -17.20 13.84
N TYR A 137 -12.94 -16.46 13.68
CA TYR A 137 -12.69 -15.62 12.50
C TYR A 137 -12.53 -16.45 11.21
N ASP A 138 -11.84 -17.59 11.26
CA ASP A 138 -11.60 -18.47 10.12
C ASP A 138 -12.89 -19.17 9.67
N GLU A 139 -13.77 -19.54 10.61
CA GLU A 139 -15.13 -20.01 10.32
C GLU A 139 -15.95 -18.95 9.59
N LEU A 140 -15.90 -17.69 10.05
CA LEU A 140 -16.59 -16.57 9.39
C LEU A 140 -16.00 -16.23 8.02
N THR A 141 -14.70 -16.42 7.84
CA THR A 141 -14.03 -16.20 6.55
C THR A 141 -14.06 -17.42 5.63
N GLY A 142 -14.66 -18.54 6.06
CA GLY A 142 -14.71 -19.77 5.27
C GLY A 142 -13.32 -20.34 4.94
N VAL A 143 -12.28 -19.95 5.69
CA VAL A 143 -10.91 -20.47 5.55
C VAL A 143 -10.82 -21.86 6.16
N ALA A 144 -11.56 -22.11 7.26
CA ALA A 144 -11.57 -23.40 7.95
C ALA A 144 -12.06 -24.58 7.06
N SER A 145 -12.95 -24.32 6.10
CA SER A 145 -13.55 -25.35 5.24
C SER A 145 -12.64 -25.87 4.13
N GLN A 146 -11.40 -25.36 4.01
CA GLN A 146 -10.43 -25.82 3.00
C GLN A 146 -9.26 -26.63 3.59
N SER A 147 -9.19 -26.78 4.92
CA SER A 147 -8.00 -27.32 5.61
C SER A 147 -8.16 -28.73 6.21
N GLU A 148 -9.32 -29.38 6.09
CA GLU A 148 -9.54 -30.72 6.68
C GLU A 148 -9.32 -31.91 5.73
N GLU A 149 -8.94 -31.68 4.47
CA GLU A 149 -8.55 -32.75 3.54
C GLU A 149 -7.11 -32.57 3.04
N GLY A 150 -6.12 -32.88 3.88
CA GLY A 150 -4.73 -32.89 3.42
C GLY A 150 -3.66 -33.03 4.49
N GLY A 151 -3.37 -34.30 4.85
CA GLY A 151 -2.06 -34.85 5.19
C GLY A 151 -1.02 -34.00 5.94
N ALA A 152 -0.64 -34.50 7.11
CA ALA A 152 0.53 -34.09 7.88
C ALA A 152 1.78 -33.89 7.02
N SER A 153 2.28 -32.65 6.97
CA SER A 153 3.63 -32.34 6.49
C SER A 153 4.22 -31.28 7.42
N ASP A 154 5.07 -31.74 8.33
CA ASP A 154 5.85 -30.93 9.26
C ASP A 154 6.91 -30.12 8.49
N SER A 155 6.51 -29.01 7.88
CA SER A 155 7.43 -28.01 7.30
C SER A 155 6.83 -26.60 7.08
N GLU A 156 5.56 -26.34 7.45
CA GLU A 156 4.82 -25.16 6.95
C GLU A 156 4.94 -23.86 7.77
N GLY A 157 5.76 -23.80 8.82
CA GLY A 157 5.87 -22.59 9.65
C GLY A 157 6.37 -21.32 8.94
N ASN A 158 7.10 -21.47 7.82
CA ASN A 158 7.57 -20.34 7.01
C ASN A 158 6.71 -20.07 5.76
N GLN A 159 6.05 -21.07 5.18
CA GLN A 159 5.22 -20.87 3.99
C GLN A 159 3.92 -20.13 4.32
N GLU A 160 3.37 -20.31 5.52
CA GLU A 160 2.10 -19.68 5.89
C GLU A 160 2.24 -18.16 6.11
N LYS A 161 3.39 -17.68 6.60
CA LYS A 161 3.72 -16.24 6.66
C LYS A 161 3.93 -15.63 5.27
N GLU A 162 4.40 -16.42 4.32
CA GLU A 162 4.66 -15.98 2.94
C GLU A 162 3.36 -15.90 2.12
N ARG A 163 2.43 -16.86 2.30
CA ARG A 163 1.08 -16.82 1.68
C ARG A 163 0.23 -15.65 2.18
N VAL A 164 0.39 -15.22 3.44
CA VAL A 164 -0.31 -14.04 4.02
C VAL A 164 0.19 -12.69 3.46
N LEU A 165 1.34 -12.68 2.77
CA LEU A 165 1.90 -11.50 2.11
C LEU A 165 1.68 -11.49 0.59
N GLU A 166 0.96 -12.48 0.06
CA GLU A 166 0.65 -12.58 -1.35
C GLU A 166 -0.15 -11.33 -1.79
N GLY A 167 0.35 -10.64 -2.83
CA GLY A 167 -0.24 -9.39 -3.33
C GLY A 167 0.33 -8.08 -2.74
N HIS A 168 1.18 -8.14 -1.72
CA HIS A 168 1.86 -6.95 -1.17
C HIS A 168 3.16 -6.66 -1.92
N THR A 169 3.51 -5.37 -2.07
CA THR A 169 4.85 -4.99 -2.59
C THR A 169 5.96 -5.39 -1.63
N ALA A 170 7.20 -5.45 -2.12
CA ALA A 170 8.38 -5.68 -1.29
C ALA A 170 8.48 -4.69 -0.11
N ILE A 171 8.15 -3.42 -0.34
CA ILE A 171 8.14 -2.37 0.69
C ILE A 171 7.10 -2.66 1.77
N ALA A 172 5.88 -3.04 1.38
CA ALA A 172 4.84 -3.38 2.34
C ALA A 172 5.23 -4.63 3.17
N ARG A 173 5.82 -5.64 2.52
CA ARG A 173 6.37 -6.82 3.22
C ARG A 173 7.45 -6.43 4.24
N PHE A 174 8.35 -5.53 3.86
CA PHE A 174 9.38 -5.00 4.76
C PHE A 174 8.77 -4.37 6.02
N PHE A 175 7.74 -3.52 5.89
CA PHE A 175 7.11 -2.89 7.06
C PHE A 175 6.32 -3.87 7.91
N VAL A 176 5.63 -4.84 7.31
CA VAL A 176 4.92 -5.89 8.06
C VAL A 176 5.90 -6.76 8.85
N LYS A 177 7.03 -7.14 8.24
CA LYS A 177 8.11 -7.90 8.90
C LYS A 177 8.71 -7.14 10.10
N ASN A 178 8.75 -5.82 10.03
CA ASN A 178 9.41 -4.97 11.03
C ASN A 178 8.47 -4.34 12.08
N GLN A 179 7.22 -4.80 12.20
CA GLN A 179 6.32 -4.35 13.26
C GLN A 179 6.89 -4.67 14.65
N CYS A 180 6.76 -3.73 15.59
CA CYS A 180 7.27 -3.85 16.96
C CYS A 180 6.44 -2.99 17.93
N PRO A 181 6.59 -3.16 19.26
CA PRO A 181 5.90 -2.30 20.22
C PRO A 181 6.17 -0.82 19.95
N GLY A 182 5.09 -0.05 19.73
CA GLY A 182 5.15 1.37 19.37
C GLY A 182 5.16 1.67 17.86
N TYR A 183 5.30 0.67 16.99
CA TYR A 183 5.21 0.82 15.53
C TYR A 183 4.30 -0.25 14.91
N SER A 184 3.25 0.21 14.23
CA SER A 184 2.43 -0.63 13.33
C SER A 184 2.36 0.02 11.96
N TYR A 185 2.46 -0.80 10.90
CA TYR A 185 2.40 -0.31 9.53
C TYR A 185 1.03 0.32 9.24
N GLY A 186 1.03 1.64 9.00
CA GLY A 186 -0.18 2.44 8.77
C GLY A 186 -0.51 2.64 7.29
N TYR A 187 0.20 1.94 6.40
CA TYR A 187 0.06 2.03 4.96
C TYR A 187 0.22 3.45 4.36
N ARG A 188 1.04 4.29 5.01
CA ARG A 188 1.40 5.64 4.52
C ARG A 188 2.54 5.55 3.50
N SER A 189 3.08 6.70 3.08
CA SER A 189 4.28 6.72 2.23
C SER A 189 5.44 6.00 2.92
N SER A 190 6.27 5.32 2.12
CA SER A 190 7.39 4.53 2.62
C SER A 190 8.37 5.37 3.46
N GLU A 191 8.60 6.63 3.10
CA GLU A 191 9.39 7.58 3.87
C GLU A 191 8.82 7.81 5.27
N VAL A 192 7.51 8.08 5.38
CA VAL A 192 6.85 8.34 6.66
C VAL A 192 6.87 7.09 7.54
N GLU A 193 6.59 5.93 6.95
CA GLU A 193 6.60 4.64 7.65
C GLU A 193 8.01 4.28 8.15
N PHE A 194 9.04 4.42 7.30
CA PHE A 194 10.42 4.16 7.69
C PHE A 194 10.92 5.12 8.77
N ARG A 195 10.51 6.40 8.71
CA ARG A 195 10.84 7.39 9.75
C ARG A 195 10.23 7.02 11.10
N GLU A 196 8.94 6.65 11.13
CA GLU A 196 8.28 6.25 12.37
C GLU A 196 8.87 4.95 12.94
N LEU A 197 9.12 3.95 12.09
CA LEU A 197 9.83 2.73 12.48
C LEU A 197 11.21 3.04 13.07
N SER A 198 12.01 3.88 12.39
CA SER A 198 13.34 4.28 12.84
C SER A 198 13.31 5.01 14.19
N LYS A 199 12.31 5.88 14.40
CA LYS A 199 12.12 6.58 15.69
C LYS A 199 11.84 5.60 16.83
N VAL A 200 10.94 4.64 16.61
CA VAL A 200 10.59 3.63 17.62
C VAL A 200 11.78 2.74 17.92
N ARG A 201 12.50 2.27 16.90
CA ARG A 201 13.74 1.50 17.06
C ARG A 201 14.82 2.27 17.82
N LYS A 202 14.96 3.57 17.56
CA LYS A 202 15.87 4.46 18.31
C LYS A 202 15.51 4.54 19.79
N VAL A 203 14.21 4.58 20.13
CA VAL A 203 13.75 4.58 21.54
C VAL A 203 14.07 3.23 22.19
N MET A 204 13.74 2.11 21.54
CA MET A 204 14.04 0.77 22.05
C MET A 204 15.55 0.55 22.26
N TRP A 205 16.37 1.02 21.32
CA TRP A 205 17.84 0.96 21.43
C TRP A 205 18.34 1.78 22.63
N LYS A 206 17.78 2.97 22.86
CA LYS A 206 18.12 3.82 24.01
C LYS A 206 17.80 3.12 25.34
N GLU A 207 16.63 2.50 25.44
CA GLU A 207 16.18 1.78 26.64
C GLU A 207 17.09 0.57 26.93
N ARG A 208 17.42 -0.22 25.91
CA ARG A 208 18.27 -1.42 26.05
C ARG A 208 19.71 -1.09 26.45
N THR A 209 20.27 -0.02 25.90
CA THR A 209 21.71 0.30 26.05
C THR A 209 22.00 1.06 27.35
N GLY A 210 20.99 1.76 27.91
CA GLY A 210 21.16 2.67 29.04
C GLY A 210 22.03 3.89 28.72
N ASP A 211 22.05 4.92 29.56
CA ASP A 211 22.78 6.17 29.26
C ASP A 211 24.32 6.01 29.34
N ARG A 212 24.82 5.17 30.26
CA ARG A 212 26.26 5.06 30.58
C ARG A 212 27.10 4.34 29.51
N LYS A 213 26.49 3.56 28.61
CA LYS A 213 27.20 2.78 27.58
C LYS A 213 27.05 3.36 26.16
N ARG A 214 26.36 4.50 25.99
CA ARG A 214 26.15 5.09 24.66
C ARG A 214 27.42 5.78 24.15
N ARG A 215 28.12 5.14 23.23
CA ARG A 215 29.06 5.83 22.32
C ARG A 215 28.38 6.02 20.97
N GLY A 216 27.97 7.25 20.67
CA GLY A 216 27.44 7.63 19.35
C GLY A 216 25.91 7.68 19.23
N THR A 217 25.45 7.88 18.00
CA THR A 217 24.03 8.00 17.62
C THR A 217 23.50 6.66 17.10
N TYR A 218 22.20 6.40 17.26
CA TYR A 218 21.55 5.19 16.75
C TYR A 218 21.80 4.99 15.26
N GLU A 219 21.83 6.07 14.49
CA GLU A 219 22.07 6.09 13.05
C GLU A 219 23.47 5.60 12.65
N LYS A 220 24.39 5.42 13.60
CA LYS A 220 25.75 4.86 13.39
C LYS A 220 25.89 3.43 13.91
N THR A 221 24.78 2.77 14.25
CA THR A 221 24.78 1.40 14.75
C THR A 221 24.53 0.42 13.62
N GLU A 222 25.09 -0.79 13.75
CA GLU A 222 24.83 -1.89 12.82
C GLU A 222 23.33 -2.22 12.71
N GLU A 223 22.56 -2.08 13.81
CA GLU A 223 21.10 -2.28 13.80
C GLU A 223 20.40 -1.30 12.85
N TYR A 224 20.78 -0.02 12.87
CA TYR A 224 20.20 0.97 11.96
C TYR A 224 20.65 0.74 10.51
N GLU A 225 21.95 0.47 10.30
CA GLU A 225 22.50 0.22 8.98
C GLU A 225 21.84 -0.99 8.31
N SER A 226 21.66 -2.09 9.06
CA SER A 226 20.95 -3.28 8.59
C SER A 226 19.49 -2.97 8.25
N LEU A 227 18.78 -2.23 9.12
CA LEU A 227 17.38 -1.84 8.89
C LEU A 227 17.23 -0.97 7.64
N HIS A 228 18.12 0.01 7.46
CA HIS A 228 18.14 0.90 6.31
C HIS A 228 18.46 0.14 5.02
N ARG A 229 19.44 -0.76 5.07
CA ARG A 229 19.79 -1.61 3.93
C ARG A 229 18.64 -2.52 3.52
N GLU A 230 17.98 -3.19 4.46
CA GLU A 230 16.80 -4.01 4.17
C GLU A 230 15.67 -3.20 3.52
N PHE A 231 15.47 -1.95 3.98
CA PHE A 231 14.49 -1.05 3.38
C PHE A 231 14.86 -0.67 1.94
N GLU A 232 16.12 -0.32 1.68
CA GLU A 232 16.59 0.02 0.34
C GLU A 232 16.55 -1.16 -0.64
N VAL A 233 16.81 -2.38 -0.16
CA VAL A 233 16.60 -3.61 -0.94
C VAL A 233 15.11 -3.74 -1.31
N ALA A 234 14.19 -3.52 -0.37
CA ALA A 234 12.75 -3.57 -0.65
C ALA A 234 12.30 -2.48 -1.64
N ILE A 235 12.92 -1.29 -1.58
CA ILE A 235 12.73 -0.20 -2.54
C ILE A 235 13.16 -0.64 -3.95
N GLU A 236 14.36 -1.22 -4.09
CA GLU A 236 14.87 -1.70 -5.38
C GLU A 236 14.05 -2.88 -5.93
N GLU A 237 13.66 -3.84 -5.10
CA GLU A 237 12.76 -4.92 -5.51
C GLU A 237 11.41 -4.40 -6.02
N CYS A 238 10.85 -3.40 -5.35
CA CYS A 238 9.61 -2.76 -5.79
C CYS A 238 9.80 -2.03 -7.13
N PHE A 239 10.94 -1.38 -7.31
CA PHE A 239 11.30 -0.69 -8.55
C PHE A 239 11.46 -1.68 -9.71
N ASP A 240 12.22 -2.76 -9.51
CA ASP A 240 12.44 -3.83 -10.48
C ASP A 240 11.14 -4.53 -10.86
N ALA A 241 10.28 -4.80 -9.87
CA ALA A 241 8.97 -5.41 -10.10
C ALA A 241 8.09 -4.51 -10.96
N PHE A 242 8.08 -3.20 -10.69
CA PHE A 242 7.28 -2.23 -11.45
C PHE A 242 7.75 -2.11 -12.91
N LEU A 243 9.05 -2.03 -13.13
CA LEU A 243 9.62 -1.95 -14.47
C LEU A 243 9.57 -3.30 -15.23
N GLY A 244 9.30 -4.38 -14.51
CA GLY A 244 9.23 -5.74 -15.05
C GLY A 244 7.82 -6.32 -15.22
N VAL A 245 6.76 -5.49 -15.16
CA VAL A 245 5.36 -5.96 -15.15
C VAL A 245 4.94 -6.68 -16.46
N GLU A 246 5.59 -6.41 -17.59
CA GLU A 246 5.30 -7.08 -18.87
C GLU A 246 6.52 -7.88 -19.33
N ARG A 247 6.66 -9.13 -18.85
CA ARG A 247 7.75 -10.03 -19.27
C ARG A 247 7.18 -11.12 -20.16
N HIS A 248 7.56 -11.14 -21.44
CA HIS A 248 7.22 -12.25 -22.34
C HIS A 248 8.46 -13.07 -22.78
N SER A 249 9.68 -12.53 -22.68
CA SER A 249 10.94 -13.28 -22.96
C SER A 249 12.11 -12.95 -22.01
N VAL A 250 13.24 -13.67 -22.15
CA VAL A 250 14.48 -13.46 -21.36
C VAL A 250 15.29 -12.27 -21.89
N GLU A 251 15.34 -12.06 -23.21
CA GLU A 251 16.05 -10.94 -23.84
C GLU A 251 15.35 -9.60 -23.59
N GLU A 252 14.02 -9.59 -23.47
CA GLU A 252 13.24 -8.42 -23.04
C GLU A 252 13.59 -7.96 -21.61
N ARG A 253 14.23 -8.78 -20.77
CA ARG A 253 14.43 -8.46 -19.36
C ARG A 253 15.46 -7.35 -19.13
N GLU A 254 16.45 -7.20 -20.00
CA GLU A 254 17.54 -6.24 -19.77
C GLU A 254 17.22 -4.83 -20.25
N ILE A 255 16.46 -4.71 -21.34
CA ILE A 255 16.24 -3.42 -22.03
C ILE A 255 14.91 -2.77 -21.61
N ARG A 256 13.87 -3.57 -21.37
CA ARG A 256 12.52 -3.09 -21.10
C ARG A 256 12.35 -2.18 -19.89
N PRO A 257 13.10 -2.34 -18.78
CA PRO A 257 13.06 -1.35 -17.70
C PRO A 257 13.40 0.07 -18.17
N TRP A 258 14.30 0.19 -19.14
CA TRP A 258 14.73 1.47 -19.71
C TRP A 258 13.74 2.04 -20.70
N GLU A 259 13.15 1.20 -21.54
CA GLU A 259 12.04 1.57 -22.42
C GLU A 259 10.87 2.12 -21.59
N THR A 260 10.49 1.38 -20.55
CA THR A 260 9.42 1.76 -19.62
C THR A 260 9.72 3.12 -18.98
N LEU A 261 10.94 3.35 -18.49
CA LEU A 261 11.34 4.64 -17.92
C LEU A 261 11.35 5.78 -18.95
N ALA A 262 11.88 5.53 -20.15
CA ALA A 262 11.92 6.50 -21.24
C ALA A 262 10.51 6.92 -21.65
N GLU A 263 9.59 5.97 -21.73
CA GLU A 263 8.18 6.21 -22.05
C GLU A 263 7.43 6.93 -20.94
N LEU A 264 7.61 6.51 -19.68
CA LEU A 264 6.99 7.12 -18.51
C LEU A 264 7.38 8.59 -18.37
N LEU A 265 8.67 8.89 -18.57
CA LEU A 265 9.21 10.24 -18.41
C LEU A 265 9.20 11.05 -19.73
N LYS A 266 8.76 10.43 -20.83
CA LYS A 266 8.77 10.98 -22.20
C LYS A 266 10.14 11.53 -22.59
N VAL A 267 11.21 10.78 -22.30
CA VAL A 267 12.60 11.19 -22.56
C VAL A 267 13.15 10.44 -23.77
N GLY A 268 13.22 11.11 -24.92
CA GLY A 268 13.77 10.54 -26.14
C GLY A 268 12.89 9.45 -26.75
N LYS A 269 13.47 8.69 -27.70
CA LYS A 269 12.88 7.45 -28.20
C LYS A 269 13.22 6.31 -27.22
N PRO A 270 12.34 5.32 -27.04
CA PRO A 270 12.67 4.12 -26.27
C PRO A 270 13.96 3.48 -26.82
N PRO A 271 14.93 3.17 -25.95
CA PRO A 271 16.19 2.59 -26.38
C PRO A 271 16.00 1.12 -26.79
N MET A 272 16.49 0.75 -27.97
CA MET A 272 16.43 -0.65 -28.44
C MET A 272 17.68 -1.46 -28.02
N GLU A 273 18.70 -0.78 -27.51
CA GLU A 273 20.00 -1.37 -27.16
C GLU A 273 20.57 -0.71 -25.89
N ARG A 274 21.44 -1.44 -25.17
CA ARG A 274 22.07 -0.95 -23.94
C ARG A 274 22.83 0.37 -24.08
N PRO A 275 23.65 0.62 -25.14
CA PRO A 275 24.30 1.92 -25.31
C PRO A 275 23.30 3.07 -25.46
N GLN A 276 22.19 2.83 -26.17
CA GLN A 276 21.11 3.82 -26.31
C GLN A 276 20.42 4.07 -24.96
N ALA A 277 20.20 3.02 -24.17
CA ALA A 277 19.62 3.13 -22.84
C ALA A 277 20.50 4.00 -21.93
N VAL A 278 21.82 3.82 -21.96
CA VAL A 278 22.77 4.69 -21.24
C VAL A 278 22.61 6.16 -21.64
N GLU A 279 22.48 6.46 -22.93
CA GLU A 279 22.27 7.84 -23.41
C GLU A 279 20.91 8.43 -23.00
N VAL A 280 19.86 7.61 -22.90
CA VAL A 280 18.55 8.03 -22.41
C VAL A 280 18.57 8.27 -20.90
N ILE A 281 19.19 7.38 -20.12
CA ILE A 281 19.38 7.50 -18.66
C ILE A 281 20.10 8.81 -18.34
N LYS A 282 21.09 9.20 -19.16
CA LYS A 282 21.80 10.48 -19.01
C LYS A 282 20.90 11.71 -19.10
N LYS A 283 19.65 11.58 -19.54
CA LYS A 283 18.68 12.69 -19.62
C LYS A 283 17.59 12.56 -18.55
N ILE A 284 17.53 11.42 -17.86
CA ILE A 284 16.57 11.15 -16.80
C ILE A 284 17.18 11.61 -15.47
N HIS A 285 16.55 12.61 -14.86
CA HIS A 285 16.87 13.04 -13.51
C HIS A 285 15.59 12.95 -12.69
N VAL A 286 15.44 11.88 -11.91
CA VAL A 286 14.28 11.65 -11.03
C VAL A 286 14.76 11.14 -9.67
N ASN A 287 14.06 11.52 -8.59
CA ASN A 287 14.29 10.90 -7.29
C ASN A 287 13.50 9.59 -7.23
N ILE A 288 14.16 8.51 -6.81
CA ILE A 288 13.62 7.16 -6.86
C ILE A 288 12.49 6.97 -5.84
N TYR A 289 12.59 7.60 -4.66
CA TYR A 289 11.54 7.56 -3.64
C TYR A 289 10.28 8.30 -4.12
N ASP A 290 10.43 9.45 -4.78
CA ASP A 290 9.29 10.17 -5.39
C ASP A 290 8.60 9.32 -6.46
N LEU A 291 9.40 8.65 -7.32
CA LEU A 291 8.88 7.80 -8.39
C LEU A 291 8.12 6.60 -7.81
N ILE A 292 8.70 5.94 -6.81
CA ILE A 292 8.06 4.82 -6.11
C ILE A 292 6.81 5.26 -5.35
N GLY A 293 6.81 6.48 -4.81
CA GLY A 293 5.65 7.07 -4.14
C GLY A 293 4.45 7.31 -5.07
N LEU A 294 4.62 7.28 -6.39
CA LEU A 294 3.49 7.28 -7.33
C LEU A 294 2.81 5.92 -7.44
N PHE A 295 3.50 4.85 -7.04
CA PHE A 295 2.94 3.51 -7.05
C PHE A 295 2.13 3.30 -5.78
N GLU A 296 1.01 2.58 -5.89
CA GLU A 296 0.25 2.14 -4.72
C GLU A 296 1.13 1.14 -3.95
N ILE A 297 1.96 1.62 -3.00
CA ILE A 297 2.95 0.82 -2.24
C ILE A 297 2.31 -0.42 -1.58
N GLN A 298 1.00 -0.42 -1.40
CA GLN A 298 0.27 -1.53 -0.80
C GLN A 298 0.03 -2.69 -1.77
N ARG A 299 -0.03 -2.43 -3.08
CA ARG A 299 -0.42 -3.39 -4.11
C ARG A 299 0.73 -3.66 -5.05
N SER A 300 0.93 -4.93 -5.38
CA SER A 300 1.85 -5.29 -6.45
C SER A 300 1.56 -4.48 -7.71
N PRO A 301 2.62 -3.96 -8.37
CA PRO A 301 2.45 -3.20 -9.59
C PRO A 301 1.73 -4.06 -10.64
N SER A 302 0.69 -3.49 -11.25
CA SER A 302 -0.13 -4.17 -12.27
C SER A 302 0.01 -3.47 -13.62
N SER A 303 -0.24 -4.20 -14.72
CA SER A 303 -0.22 -3.60 -16.07
C SER A 303 -1.21 -2.44 -16.16
N ASN A 304 -2.34 -2.52 -15.46
CA ASN A 304 -3.30 -1.42 -15.38
C ASN A 304 -2.72 -0.17 -14.71
N THR A 305 -1.93 -0.34 -13.64
CA THR A 305 -1.25 0.78 -12.97
C THR A 305 -0.22 1.43 -13.89
N LEU A 306 0.60 0.61 -14.57
CA LEU A 306 1.58 1.11 -15.52
C LEU A 306 0.91 1.83 -16.69
N GLN A 307 -0.13 1.24 -17.28
CA GLN A 307 -0.90 1.83 -18.37
C GLN A 307 -1.54 3.16 -17.96
N ARG A 308 -2.10 3.24 -16.75
CA ARG A 308 -2.64 4.48 -16.17
C ARG A 308 -1.56 5.57 -16.10
N LEU A 309 -0.36 5.23 -15.62
CA LEU A 309 0.77 6.16 -15.54
C LEU A 309 1.31 6.57 -16.91
N LEU A 310 1.31 5.67 -17.90
CA LEU A 310 1.74 5.96 -19.27
C LEU A 310 0.75 6.84 -20.03
N THR A 311 -0.54 6.75 -19.70
CA THR A 311 -1.63 7.42 -20.41
C THR A 311 -2.19 8.60 -19.60
N THR A 312 -3.15 8.33 -18.73
CA THR A 312 -3.97 9.33 -18.03
C THR A 312 -3.18 10.14 -16.99
N GLU A 313 -2.16 9.54 -16.38
CA GLU A 313 -1.34 10.17 -15.33
C GLU A 313 0.08 10.55 -15.76
N SER A 314 0.37 10.48 -17.06
CA SER A 314 1.71 10.78 -17.62
C SER A 314 2.25 12.14 -17.20
N HIS A 315 1.38 13.15 -17.11
CA HIS A 315 1.75 14.49 -16.66
C HIS A 315 2.26 14.53 -15.20
N ARG A 316 1.77 13.64 -14.32
CA ARG A 316 2.22 13.55 -12.93
C ARG A 316 3.62 12.98 -12.87
N VAL A 317 3.89 11.96 -13.68
CA VAL A 317 5.20 11.30 -13.79
C VAL A 317 6.24 12.28 -14.34
N GLN A 318 5.91 13.02 -15.40
CA GLN A 318 6.83 14.02 -15.98
C GLN A 318 7.20 15.12 -15.00
N LYS A 319 6.28 15.55 -14.12
CA LYS A 319 6.56 16.55 -13.06
C LYS A 319 7.57 16.06 -12.02
N LEU A 320 7.86 14.76 -11.94
CA LEU A 320 8.89 14.25 -11.05
C LEU A 320 10.30 14.56 -11.53
N ARG A 321 10.48 14.89 -12.82
CA ARG A 321 11.78 15.20 -13.41
C ARG A 321 12.41 16.44 -12.77
N PHE A 322 13.73 16.42 -12.75
CA PHE A 322 14.58 17.53 -12.39
C PHE A 322 15.37 18.01 -13.62
N PRO A 323 15.68 19.32 -13.72
CA PRO A 323 16.34 19.86 -14.91
C PRO A 323 17.72 19.25 -15.16
N ASN A 324 18.49 19.04 -14.08
CA ASN A 324 19.87 18.57 -14.15
C ASN A 324 20.22 17.75 -12.88
N PRO A 325 21.32 16.98 -12.87
CA PRO A 325 21.66 16.13 -11.73
C PRO A 325 22.07 16.91 -10.48
N VAL A 326 22.54 18.16 -10.61
CA VAL A 326 22.89 19.01 -9.46
C VAL A 326 21.63 19.35 -8.66
N ILE A 327 20.55 19.78 -9.34
CA ILE A 327 19.26 20.09 -8.68
C ILE A 327 18.63 18.82 -8.09
N LEU A 328 18.80 17.66 -8.74
CA LEU A 328 18.31 16.39 -8.18
C LEU A 328 19.10 15.95 -6.94
N ALA A 329 20.43 16.02 -6.97
CA ALA A 329 21.26 15.80 -5.79
C ALA A 329 20.85 16.79 -4.67
N ALA A 330 20.51 18.02 -5.07
CA ALA A 330 20.06 19.05 -4.16
C ALA A 330 18.79 18.69 -3.42
N TYR A 331 17.79 18.35 -4.20
CA TYR A 331 16.51 17.89 -3.73
C TYR A 331 16.66 16.70 -2.78
N SER A 332 17.40 15.67 -3.23
CA SER A 332 17.55 14.42 -2.49
C SER A 332 18.22 14.61 -1.13
N ALA A 333 19.22 15.51 -1.05
CA ALA A 333 19.87 15.85 0.21
C ALA A 333 18.94 16.66 1.14
N LEU A 334 18.18 17.61 0.61
CA LEU A 334 17.23 18.43 1.40
C LEU A 334 16.07 17.62 1.97
N THR A 335 15.61 16.60 1.24
CA THR A 335 14.56 15.68 1.67
C THR A 335 15.09 14.46 2.43
N ARG A 336 16.42 14.29 2.52
CA ARG A 336 17.08 13.08 3.04
C ARG A 336 16.68 11.78 2.33
N GLN A 337 16.18 11.90 1.11
CA GLN A 337 15.81 10.76 0.25
C GLN A 337 16.98 10.41 -0.66
N VAL A 338 18.11 10.02 -0.07
CA VAL A 338 19.32 9.61 -0.79
C VAL A 338 19.44 8.11 -0.72
N TYR A 339 19.29 7.45 -1.88
CA TYR A 339 19.51 6.02 -1.98
C TYR A 339 21.03 5.74 -1.98
N ASN A 340 21.48 4.82 -1.13
CA ASN A 340 22.87 4.42 -1.06
C ASN A 340 23.27 3.57 -2.26
N LEU A 341 24.19 4.09 -3.09
CA LEU A 341 24.68 3.37 -4.27
C LEU A 341 25.29 2.00 -3.92
N ASP A 342 25.95 1.89 -2.77
CA ASP A 342 26.62 0.66 -2.36
C ASP A 342 25.61 -0.44 -1.95
N HIS A 343 24.32 -0.11 -1.84
CA HIS A 343 23.24 -1.06 -1.56
C HIS A 343 22.47 -1.50 -2.81
N ALA A 344 22.61 -0.79 -3.94
CA ALA A 344 21.94 -1.15 -5.18
C ALA A 344 22.64 -2.34 -5.85
N LYS A 345 21.88 -3.21 -6.53
CA LYS A 345 22.43 -4.37 -7.25
C LYS A 345 23.40 -3.92 -8.34
N GLU A 346 24.62 -4.46 -8.35
CA GLU A 346 25.71 -4.05 -9.26
C GLU A 346 25.32 -3.98 -10.75
N SER A 347 24.41 -4.86 -11.19
CA SER A 347 23.89 -4.92 -12.56
C SER A 347 22.44 -4.43 -12.70
N GLY A 348 21.88 -3.81 -11.66
CA GLY A 348 20.49 -3.36 -11.61
C GLY A 348 20.25 -2.04 -12.34
N THR A 349 19.00 -1.83 -12.74
CA THR A 349 18.52 -0.58 -13.37
C THR A 349 18.74 0.63 -12.46
N LEU A 350 18.70 0.42 -11.15
CA LEU A 350 18.85 1.47 -10.16
C LEU A 350 20.29 2.01 -10.08
N VAL A 351 21.31 1.14 -10.17
CA VAL A 351 22.73 1.53 -10.08
C VAL A 351 23.09 2.58 -11.14
N LEU A 352 22.63 2.42 -12.38
CA LEU A 352 22.97 3.38 -13.45
C LEU A 352 22.34 4.76 -13.22
N LEU A 353 21.14 4.82 -12.65
CA LEU A 353 20.52 6.10 -12.27
C LEU A 353 21.30 6.78 -11.13
N LEU A 354 21.78 6.00 -10.17
CA LEU A 354 22.45 6.50 -8.97
C LEU A 354 23.93 6.87 -9.19
N GLN A 355 24.65 6.15 -10.05
CA GLN A 355 26.08 6.43 -10.35
C GLN A 355 26.30 7.88 -10.77
N ARG A 356 25.37 8.43 -11.57
CA ARG A 356 25.44 9.84 -12.00
C ARG A 356 25.28 10.80 -10.83
N LEU A 357 24.39 10.50 -9.88
CA LEU A 357 24.16 11.35 -8.71
C LEU A 357 25.35 11.35 -7.75
N ARG A 358 26.06 10.22 -7.61
CA ARG A 358 27.25 10.10 -6.74
C ARG A 358 28.31 11.15 -7.04
N SER A 359 28.54 11.46 -8.32
CA SER A 359 29.53 12.47 -8.73
C SER A 359 29.20 13.88 -8.20
N HIS A 360 27.90 14.22 -8.15
CA HIS A 360 27.44 15.55 -7.76
C HIS A 360 27.15 15.70 -6.27
N PHE A 361 26.98 14.61 -5.51
CA PHE A 361 26.75 14.70 -4.07
C PHE A 361 27.91 15.34 -3.30
N ARG A 362 29.17 15.17 -3.75
CA ARG A 362 30.34 15.81 -3.10
C ARG A 362 30.35 17.32 -3.32
N GLU A 363 30.10 17.75 -4.56
CA GLU A 363 29.98 19.15 -4.95
C GLU A 363 28.81 19.81 -4.21
N PHE A 364 27.68 19.11 -4.14
CA PHE A 364 26.47 19.62 -3.52
C PHE A 364 26.56 19.69 -2.00
N ASN A 365 27.15 18.70 -1.33
CA ASN A 365 27.38 18.78 0.13
C ASN A 365 28.18 20.04 0.51
N SER A 366 29.07 20.48 -0.36
CA SER A 366 29.81 21.73 -0.19
C SER A 366 28.91 22.94 -0.45
N PHE A 367 28.11 22.92 -1.52
CA PHE A 367 27.11 23.95 -1.81
C PHE A 367 26.11 24.14 -0.66
N VAL A 368 25.46 23.10 -0.15
CA VAL A 368 24.48 23.22 0.97
C VAL A 368 25.12 23.82 2.19
N LYS A 369 26.31 23.35 2.55
CA LYS A 369 27.04 23.87 3.71
C LYS A 369 27.31 25.37 3.58
N ASN A 370 27.55 25.86 2.37
CA ASN A 370 27.86 27.27 2.11
C ASN A 370 26.57 28.10 1.99
N THR A 371 25.60 27.66 1.20
CA THR A 371 24.37 28.40 0.90
C THR A 371 23.39 28.39 2.07
N MET A 372 23.24 27.26 2.77
CA MET A 372 22.27 27.15 3.86
C MET A 372 22.80 27.63 5.21
N ARG A 373 24.13 27.73 5.41
CA ARG A 373 24.69 28.40 6.60
C ARG A 373 24.28 29.85 6.72
N GLY A 374 24.15 30.56 5.60
CA GLY A 374 23.82 31.99 5.58
C GLY A 374 22.33 32.29 5.77
N SER A 375 21.45 31.36 5.35
CA SER A 375 20.01 31.64 5.23
C SER A 375 19.12 30.85 6.19
N LEU A 376 19.62 29.77 6.79
CA LEU A 376 18.89 28.91 7.73
C LEU A 376 19.80 28.69 8.94
N GLY A 377 19.56 29.42 10.02
CA GLY A 377 20.36 29.38 11.25
C GLY A 377 20.78 27.96 11.64
N GLY A 378 22.03 27.81 12.06
CA GLY A 378 22.86 26.58 12.02
C GLY A 378 22.36 25.32 12.74
N ASP A 379 21.14 25.29 13.26
CA ASP A 379 20.53 24.14 13.94
C ASP A 379 19.43 23.42 13.12
N ILE A 380 19.14 23.89 11.90
CA ILE A 380 17.98 23.43 11.14
C ILE A 380 18.41 22.82 9.80
N PHE A 381 19.06 21.66 9.86
CA PHE A 381 18.84 20.64 8.81
C PHE A 381 17.53 19.89 9.11
N MET A 382 16.43 20.64 9.34
CA MET A 382 15.10 20.03 9.35
C MET A 382 14.85 19.50 7.95
N GLU A 383 14.61 18.20 7.90
CA GLU A 383 14.17 17.49 6.70
C GLU A 383 13.01 18.26 6.07
N LEU A 384 13.26 18.80 4.88
CA LEU A 384 12.25 19.57 4.17
C LEU A 384 11.28 18.62 3.52
N SER A 385 9.99 18.96 3.56
CA SER A 385 9.02 18.21 2.76
C SER A 385 9.37 18.31 1.27
N PRO A 386 9.14 17.27 0.47
CA PRO A 386 9.29 17.27 -0.99
C PRO A 386 8.78 18.55 -1.68
N LYS A 387 7.58 19.01 -1.31
CA LYS A 387 6.99 20.24 -1.85
C LYS A 387 7.81 21.49 -1.51
N ARG A 388 8.28 21.61 -0.26
CA ARG A 388 9.05 22.78 0.18
C ARG A 388 10.45 22.79 -0.44
N ALA A 389 11.11 21.63 -0.51
CA ALA A 389 12.40 21.50 -1.18
C ALA A 389 12.31 21.88 -2.67
N ARG A 390 11.31 21.37 -3.40
CA ARG A 390 11.09 21.75 -4.81
C ARG A 390 10.80 23.24 -4.98
N LYS A 391 10.04 23.85 -4.07
CA LYS A 391 9.75 25.29 -4.11
C LYS A 391 11.03 26.12 -4.00
N ILE A 392 11.86 25.85 -2.98
CA ILE A 392 13.12 26.56 -2.76
C ILE A 392 14.05 26.40 -3.98
N LEU A 393 14.18 25.18 -4.51
CA LEU A 393 15.03 24.93 -5.68
C LEU A 393 14.48 25.57 -6.97
N ARG A 394 13.17 25.81 -7.07
CA ARG A 394 12.58 26.57 -8.19
C ARG A 394 12.88 28.05 -8.11
N GLU A 395 12.93 28.60 -6.89
CA GLU A 395 13.30 30.00 -6.65
C GLU A 395 14.80 30.23 -6.90
N GLU A 396 15.65 29.26 -6.53
CA GLU A 396 17.11 29.32 -6.71
C GLU A 396 17.55 29.09 -8.17
N PHE A 397 16.87 28.19 -8.90
CA PHE A 397 17.23 27.80 -10.27
C PHE A 397 16.09 28.06 -11.28
N PRO A 398 15.55 29.28 -11.38
CA PRO A 398 14.31 29.55 -12.10
C PRO A 398 14.44 29.26 -13.60
N ARG A 399 15.61 29.53 -14.19
CA ARG A 399 15.86 29.33 -15.64
C ARG A 399 15.84 27.86 -16.02
N GLU A 400 16.49 27.01 -15.23
CA GLU A 400 16.57 25.57 -15.42
C GLU A 400 15.18 24.92 -15.34
N TRP A 401 14.38 25.33 -14.36
CA TRP A 401 13.01 24.87 -14.22
C TRP A 401 12.09 25.38 -15.34
N GLU A 402 12.24 26.63 -15.77
CA GLU A 402 11.47 27.17 -16.90
C GLU A 402 11.76 26.40 -18.20
N MET A 403 13.02 26.05 -18.47
CA MET A 403 13.39 25.22 -19.61
C MET A 403 12.74 23.84 -19.56
N LEU A 404 12.77 23.17 -18.39
CA LEU A 404 12.13 21.87 -18.20
C LEU A 404 10.60 21.97 -18.34
N ASP A 405 9.97 22.98 -17.76
CA ASP A 405 8.52 23.19 -17.83
C ASP A 405 8.07 23.45 -19.28
N LYS A 406 8.88 24.18 -20.08
CA LYS A 406 8.68 24.36 -21.53
C LYS A 406 8.84 23.04 -22.29
N GLU A 407 9.84 22.22 -21.96
CA GLU A 407 10.04 20.90 -22.55
C GLU A 407 8.83 19.98 -22.32
N ILE A 408 8.34 19.92 -21.08
CA ILE A 408 7.17 19.13 -20.68
C ILE A 408 5.90 19.64 -21.37
N SER A 409 5.74 20.95 -21.50
CA SER A 409 4.53 21.55 -22.10
C SER A 409 4.43 21.31 -23.62
N LYS A 410 5.58 21.22 -24.33
CA LYS A 410 5.62 20.92 -25.77
C LYS A 410 5.27 19.47 -26.13
N LYS A 411 5.26 18.57 -25.16
CA LYS A 411 4.97 17.14 -25.33
C LYS A 411 3.53 16.76 -24.96
N LYS A 412 2.71 17.75 -24.61
CA LYS A 412 1.25 17.63 -24.55
C LYS A 412 0.70 17.83 -25.95
#